data_AF-A0A0M9ZIK1-F1
#
_entry.id   AF-A0A0M9ZIK1-F1
#
_cell.length_a   1.000
_cell.length_b   1.000
_cell.length_c   1.000
_cell.angle_alpha   90.00
_cell.angle_beta   90.00
_cell.angle_gamma   90.00
#
_symmetry.space_group_name_H-M   'P 1'
#
loop_
_entity.id
_entity.type
_entity.pdbx_description
1 polymer ?
#
loop_
_entity_poly.entity_id
_entity_poly.type
_entity_poly.pdbx_seq_one_letter_code
_entity_poly.pdbx_strand_id
1 'polypeptide(L)' 'MTTPPPGPSRTVKVMALVISILCGLVAALIAFTLSRHLEATALQALTYSAGSFLAVAAFARSVQGSLGLL' A
#
# COMPACT_ATOMS: atom_id res chain seq x y z
N MET A 1 -14.46 36.23 -0.50
CA MET A 1 -14.41 35.10 -1.45
C MET A 1 -13.20 34.25 -1.08
N THR A 2 -13.38 33.16 -0.36
CA THR A 2 -12.28 32.29 0.08
C THR A 2 -11.90 31.36 -1.06
N THR A 3 -10.75 31.61 -1.68
CA THR A 3 -10.18 30.71 -2.70
C THR A 3 -9.98 29.33 -2.07
N PRO A 4 -10.44 28.24 -2.72
CA PRO A 4 -10.18 26.89 -2.22
C PRO A 4 -8.66 26.67 -2.11
N PRO A 5 -8.18 25.97 -1.07
CA PRO A 5 -6.76 25.74 -0.86
C PRO A 5 -6.15 25.09 -2.12
N PRO A 6 -4.95 25.49 -2.54
CA PRO A 6 -4.28 24.89 -3.68
C PRO A 6 -4.19 23.38 -3.46
N GLY A 7 -4.72 22.60 -4.40
CA GLY A 7 -4.71 21.14 -4.31
C GLY A 7 -3.28 20.59 -4.14
N PRO A 8 -3.13 19.39 -3.54
CA PRO A 8 -1.83 18.83 -3.24
C PRO A 8 -0.94 18.76 -4.50
N SER A 9 0.28 19.30 -4.38
CA SER A 9 1.23 19.33 -5.49
C SER A 9 1.58 17.93 -5.99
N ARG A 10 2.06 17.82 -7.24
CA ARG A 10 2.49 16.54 -7.82
C ARG A 10 3.50 15.82 -6.94
N THR A 11 4.39 16.57 -6.29
CA THR A 11 5.37 16.04 -5.34
C THR A 11 4.72 15.40 -4.11
N VAL A 12 3.70 16.04 -3.52
CA VAL A 12 2.95 15.50 -2.37
C VAL A 12 2.22 14.21 -2.76
N LYS A 13 1.63 14.19 -3.96
CA LYS A 13 0.95 13.02 -4.52
C LYS A 13 1.90 11.83 -4.72
N VAL A 14 3.10 12.06 -5.26
CA VAL A 14 4.13 11.03 -5.41
C VAL A 14 4.63 10.54 -4.06
N MET A 15 4.83 11.44 -3.10
CA MET A 15 5.26 11.08 -1.75
C MET A 15 4.23 10.21 -1.02
N ALA A 16 2.94 10.51 -1.14
CA ALA A 16 1.86 9.68 -0.60
C ALA A 16 1.85 8.26 -1.20
N LEU A 17 2.13 8.15 -2.50
CA LEU A 17 2.24 6.86 -3.17
C LEU A 17 3.42 6.04 -2.64
N VAL A 18 4.60 6.66 -2.51
CA VAL A 18 5.78 6.00 -1.96
C VAL A 18 5.52 5.50 -0.54
N ILE A 19 4.87 6.31 0.30
CA ILE A 19 4.48 5.91 1.67
C ILE A 19 3.51 4.72 1.63
N SER A 20 2.54 4.70 0.71
CA SER A 20 1.62 3.57 0.57
C SER A 20 2.33 2.27 0.23
N ILE A 21 3.34 2.31 -0.65
CA ILE A 21 4.13 1.14 -1.05
C ILE A 21 4.95 0.65 0.15
N LEU A 22 5.58 1.55 0.91
CA LEU A 22 6.33 1.20 2.11
C LEU A 22 5.42 0.54 3.16
N CYS A 23 4.21 1.05 3.36
CA CYS A 23 3.20 0.41 4.22
C CYS A 23 2.83 -1.01 3.73
N GLY A 24 2.66 -1.19 2.42
CA GLY A 24 2.39 -2.51 1.83
C GLY A 24 3.52 -3.51 2.08
N LEU A 25 4.77 -3.05 1.99
CA LEU A 25 5.97 -3.84 2.29
C LEU A 25 6.02 -4.27 3.75
N VAL A 26 5.73 -3.35 4.68
CA VAL A 26 5.67 -3.65 6.12
C VAL A 26 4.53 -4.63 6.41
N ALA A 27 3.34 -4.44 5.84
CA ALA A 27 2.22 -5.36 6.01
C ALA A 27 2.53 -6.78 5.50
N ALA A 28 3.21 -6.89 4.36
CA ALA A 28 3.65 -8.18 3.81
C ALA A 28 4.69 -8.88 4.70
N LEU A 29 5.60 -8.12 5.30
CA LEU A 29 6.60 -8.64 6.24
C LEU A 29 5.94 -9.14 7.54
N ILE A 30 4.98 -8.38 8.07
CA ILE A 30 4.20 -8.77 9.25
C ILE A 30 3.42 -10.06 8.95
N ALA A 31 2.71 -10.12 7.82
CA ALA A 31 1.93 -11.30 7.43
C ALA A 31 2.81 -12.56 7.27
N PHE A 32 4.00 -12.41 6.69
CA PHE A 32 4.98 -13.50 6.58
C PHE A 32 5.46 -13.97 7.95
N THR A 33 5.82 -13.04 8.83
CA THR A 33 6.33 -13.32 10.17
C THR A 33 5.26 -13.99 11.03
N LEU A 34 4.02 -13.49 11.01
CA LEU A 34 2.89 -14.12 11.70
C LEU A 34 2.64 -15.55 11.20
N SER A 35 2.66 -15.73 9.88
CA SER A 35 2.45 -17.05 9.27
C SER A 35 3.54 -18.04 9.67
N ARG A 36 4.79 -17.59 9.85
CA ARG A 36 5.88 -18.42 10.37
C ARG A 36 5.67 -18.80 11.85
N HIS A 37 5.18 -17.87 12.68
CA HIS A 37 4.88 -18.15 14.08
C HIS A 37 3.70 -19.10 14.28
N LEU A 38 2.74 -19.12 13.35
CA LEU A 38 1.57 -20.00 13.38
C LEU A 38 1.84 -21.38 12.75
N GLU A 39 3.11 -21.75 12.53
CA GLU A 39 3.54 -22.99 11.86
C GLU A 39 2.91 -23.20 10.47
N ALA A 40 2.43 -22.13 9.83
CA ALA A 40 1.86 -22.23 8.49
C ALA A 40 2.93 -22.69 7.51
N THR A 41 2.53 -23.46 6.49
CA THR A 41 3.45 -23.98 5.47
C THR A 41 4.12 -22.84 4.69
N ALA A 42 5.29 -23.11 4.09
CA ALA A 42 6.05 -22.13 3.30
C ALA A 42 5.17 -21.40 2.27
N LEU A 43 4.29 -22.16 1.60
CA LEU A 43 3.34 -21.68 0.61
C LEU A 43 2.27 -20.74 1.18
N GLN A 44 1.73 -21.04 2.37
CA GLN A 44 0.72 -20.21 3.04
C GLN A 44 1.29 -18.86 3.48
N ALA A 45 2.51 -18.85 4.04
CA ALA A 45 3.15 -17.59 4.42
C ALA A 45 3.44 -16.69 3.21
N LEU A 46 3.84 -17.29 2.08
CA LEU A 46 4.07 -16.56 0.83
C LEU A 46 2.77 -15.99 0.27
N THR A 47 1.67 -16.75 0.31
CA THR A 47 0.37 -16.28 -0.18
C THR A 47 -0.20 -15.17 0.69
N TYR A 48 -0.09 -15.24 2.02
CA TYR A 48 -0.49 -14.14 2.90
C TYR A 48 0.37 -12.89 2.69
N SER A 49 1.69 -13.05 2.59
CA SER A 49 2.61 -11.93 2.36
C SER A 49 2.36 -11.25 1.00
N ALA A 50 2.30 -12.03 -0.08
CA ALA A 50 2.02 -11.53 -1.41
C ALA A 50 0.61 -10.92 -1.51
N GLY A 51 -0.39 -11.54 -0.87
CA GLY A 51 -1.76 -11.06 -0.80
C GLY A 51 -1.86 -9.71 -0.11
N SER A 52 -1.19 -9.53 1.04
CA SER A 52 -1.14 -8.24 1.75
C SER A 52 -0.46 -7.15 0.92
N PHE A 53 0.64 -7.47 0.23
CA PHE A 53 1.30 -6.51 -0.67
C PHE A 53 0.39 -6.11 -1.85
N LEU A 54 -0.24 -7.11 -2.51
CA LEU A 54 -1.15 -6.88 -3.64
C LEU A 54 -2.37 -6.07 -3.23
N ALA A 55 -2.95 -6.33 -2.06
CA ALA A 55 -4.09 -5.58 -1.55
C ALA A 55 -3.75 -4.10 -1.38
N VAL A 56 -2.59 -3.79 -0.79
CA VAL A 56 -2.14 -2.40 -0.63
C VAL A 56 -1.78 -1.76 -1.98
N ALA A 57 -1.16 -2.50 -2.90
CA ALA A 57 -0.86 -2.01 -4.24
C ALA A 57 -2.14 -1.71 -5.05
N ALA A 58 -3.15 -2.57 -4.95
CA ALA A 58 -4.45 -2.36 -5.59
C ALA A 58 -5.19 -1.15 -4.98
N PHE A 59 -5.14 -0.99 -3.66
CA PHE A 59 -5.69 0.17 -2.97
C PHE A 59 -4.97 1.46 -3.41
N ALA A 60 -3.64 1.46 -3.44
CA ALA A 60 -2.85 2.60 -3.92
C ALA A 60 -3.22 2.97 -5.35
N ARG A 61 -3.39 1.99 -6.25
CA ARG A 61 -3.83 2.22 -7.62
C ARG A 61 -5.23 2.82 -7.71
N SER A 62 -6.17 2.35 -6.88
CA SER A 62 -7.51 2.95 -6.78
C SER A 62 -7.44 4.41 -6.34
N VAL A 63 -6.60 4.72 -5.34
CA VAL A 63 -6.40 6.08 -4.85
C VAL A 63 -5.73 6.97 -5.90
N GLN A 64 -4.77 6.44 -6.68
CA GLN A 64 -4.16 7.17 -7.80
C GLN A 64 -5.20 7.60 -8.85
N GLY A 65 -6.13 6.71 -9.19
CA GLY A 65 -7.24 7.01 -10.10
C GLY A 65 -8.17 8.10 -9.55
N SER A 66 -8.49 8.04 -8.26
CA SER A 66 -9.29 9.08 -7.60
C SER A 66 -8.55 10.43 -7.49
N LEU A 67 -7.22 10.44 -7.46
CA LEU A 67 -6.39 11.64 -7.38
C LEU A 67 -6.02 12.24 -8.76
N GLY A 68 -6.44 11.61 -9.87
CA GLY A 68 -6.13 12.05 -11.23
C GLY A 68 -4.62 12.04 -11.55
N LEU A 69 -3.88 11.09 -10.97
CA LEU A 69 -2.45 10.86 -11.27
C LEU A 69 -2.24 9.96 -12.49
N LEU A 70 -3.30 9.25 -12.89
CA LEU A 70 -3.45 8.37 -14.04
C LEU A 70 -4.80 8.70 -14.67
#